data_AF-A0A840F8L9-F1
#
_entry.id   AF-A0A840F8L9-F1
#
_cell.length_a   1.000
_cell.length_b   1.000
_cell.length_c   1.000
_cell.angle_alpha   90.00
_cell.angle_beta   90.00
_cell.angle_gamma   90.00
#
_symmetry.space_group_name_H-M   'P 1'
#
loop_
_entity.id
_entity.type
_entity.pdbx_description
1 polymer ?
#
loop_
_entity_poly.entity_id
_entity_poly.type
_entity_poly.pdbx_seq_one_letter_code
_entity_poly.pdbx_strand_id
1 'polypeptide(L)'
;MMSLLFLAVAVSAMPVQATTGPDRLPTAQDGDEIIVEALRIPRSKLPTGVYWNDMGRLEAKVDQEQRRLYFRCALSFSDPLMLRRVVDGEPNGAMATHAQGHIVLKGRACQPGLSFIAKVSTEYPNVIDYGRRPQDRGAIIELALQRYSPDATLTAAETQDPVVQQRYRQREYARNRLRLPADRNAWLVTSCLVREQPELATRLTRAQPGSNLERGLIQTMLVEGRTCLGGVKRLTVEPATYRPYIVDAFYRWVVAARNVASLIPAA
;
A
#
# COMPACT_ATOMS: atom_id res chain seq x y z
N MET A 1 -33.15 -53.37 -34.74
CA MET A 1 -32.07 -53.10 -35.71
C MET A 1 -31.89 -51.60 -35.77
N MET A 2 -30.86 -51.07 -35.13
CA MET A 2 -30.62 -49.62 -35.02
C MET A 2 -29.15 -49.38 -35.36
N SER A 3 -28.91 -48.82 -36.55
CA SER A 3 -27.59 -48.47 -37.07
C SER A 3 -27.07 -47.22 -36.36
N LEU A 4 -25.93 -47.35 -35.68
CA LEU A 4 -25.16 -46.22 -35.15
C LEU A 4 -24.08 -45.83 -36.17
N LEU A 5 -24.25 -44.65 -36.78
CA LEU A 5 -23.21 -43.97 -37.54
C LEU A 5 -22.13 -43.43 -36.58
N PHE A 6 -20.88 -43.82 -36.79
CA PHE A 6 -19.71 -43.17 -36.18
C PHE A 6 -19.29 -41.97 -37.06
N LEU A 7 -19.39 -40.75 -36.51
CA LEU A 7 -18.73 -39.57 -37.06
C LEU A 7 -17.24 -39.61 -36.68
N ALA A 8 -16.35 -39.78 -37.66
CA ALA A 8 -14.92 -39.58 -37.49
C ALA A 8 -14.59 -38.09 -37.62
N VAL A 9 -14.23 -37.45 -36.52
CA VAL A 9 -13.67 -36.09 -36.53
C VAL A 9 -12.16 -36.21 -36.76
N ALA A 10 -11.71 -35.79 -37.96
CA ALA A 10 -10.30 -35.65 -38.25
C ALA A 10 -9.73 -34.45 -37.48
N VAL A 11 -9.05 -34.71 -36.36
CA VAL A 11 -8.26 -33.70 -35.65
C VAL A 11 -7.00 -33.46 -36.46
N SER A 12 -6.95 -32.32 -37.15
CA SER A 12 -5.72 -31.85 -37.79
C SER A 12 -4.74 -31.45 -36.68
N ALA A 13 -3.73 -32.28 -36.45
CA ALA A 13 -2.61 -31.92 -35.58
C ALA A 13 -1.86 -30.76 -36.22
N MET A 14 -2.05 -29.55 -35.69
CA MET A 14 -1.18 -28.43 -36.03
C MET A 14 0.23 -28.75 -35.53
N PRO A 15 1.27 -28.63 -36.37
CA PRO A 15 2.63 -28.72 -35.88
C PRO A 15 2.84 -27.55 -34.92
N VAL A 16 3.01 -27.88 -33.63
CA VAL A 16 3.57 -26.94 -32.66
C VAL A 16 4.99 -26.66 -33.15
N GLN A 17 5.16 -25.51 -33.82
CA GLN A 17 6.47 -24.95 -34.06
C GLN A 17 7.08 -24.69 -32.69
N ALA A 18 8.01 -25.57 -32.31
CA ALA A 18 8.92 -25.33 -31.22
C ALA A 18 9.72 -24.07 -31.58
N THR A 19 9.26 -22.92 -31.11
CA THR A 19 10.11 -21.75 -30.98
C THR A 19 11.26 -22.17 -30.08
N THR A 20 12.41 -22.42 -30.69
CA THR A 20 13.72 -22.47 -30.03
C THR A 20 14.02 -21.08 -29.48
N GLY A 21 13.27 -20.67 -28.47
CA GLY A 21 13.68 -19.63 -27.54
C GLY A 21 14.75 -20.24 -26.64
N PRO A 22 15.75 -19.46 -26.23
CA PRO A 22 16.83 -19.98 -25.38
C PRO A 22 16.23 -20.60 -24.13
N ASP A 23 16.72 -21.80 -23.80
CA ASP A 23 16.38 -22.68 -22.69
C ASP A 23 16.87 -22.10 -21.34
N ARG A 24 16.62 -20.80 -21.14
CA ARG A 24 17.06 -20.04 -19.98
C ARG A 24 15.82 -19.41 -19.36
N LEU A 25 15.49 -19.87 -18.15
CA LEU A 25 14.54 -19.16 -17.30
C LEU A 25 14.99 -17.69 -17.21
N PRO A 26 14.08 -16.71 -17.33
CA PRO A 26 14.43 -15.31 -17.20
C PRO A 26 15.22 -15.11 -15.91
N THR A 27 16.46 -14.70 -16.06
CA THR A 27 17.29 -14.32 -14.92
C THR A 27 16.85 -12.93 -14.46
N ALA A 28 17.27 -12.50 -13.26
CA ALA A 28 16.97 -11.15 -12.78
C ALA A 28 17.49 -10.01 -13.71
N GLN A 29 18.26 -10.36 -14.75
CA GLN A 29 18.79 -9.46 -15.77
C GLN A 29 17.86 -9.32 -16.99
N ASP A 30 16.89 -10.22 -17.17
CA ASP A 30 16.04 -10.32 -18.37
C ASP A 30 14.67 -9.64 -18.21
N GLY A 31 14.40 -9.03 -17.04
CA GLY A 31 13.23 -8.19 -16.82
C GLY A 31 13.56 -6.72 -17.02
N ASP A 32 12.66 -5.94 -17.61
CA ASP A 32 12.70 -4.46 -17.68
C ASP A 32 12.71 -3.77 -16.29
N GLU A 33 12.94 -4.52 -15.22
CA GLU A 33 13.14 -4.04 -13.85
C GLU A 33 14.59 -3.54 -13.68
N ILE A 34 14.93 -2.45 -14.38
CA ILE A 34 16.15 -1.63 -14.18
C ILE A 34 16.02 -0.87 -12.84
N ILE A 35 15.79 -1.61 -11.76
CA ILE A 35 15.70 -1.15 -10.38
C ILE A 35 16.12 -2.40 -9.58
N VAL A 36 17.39 -2.78 -9.44
CA VAL A 36 18.51 -2.01 -8.87
C VAL A 36 19.85 -2.73 -9.17
N GLU A 37 20.55 -2.36 -10.24
CA GLU A 37 22.03 -2.37 -10.24
C GLU A 37 22.60 -0.97 -9.98
N ALA A 38 21.83 0.09 -10.27
CA ALA A 38 22.27 1.48 -10.22
C ALA A 38 22.37 2.12 -8.80
N LEU A 39 22.06 1.40 -7.71
CA LEU A 39 22.21 1.93 -6.34
C LEU A 39 22.93 0.94 -5.40
N ARG A 40 23.90 0.18 -5.90
CA ARG A 40 24.91 -0.46 -5.03
C ARG A 40 25.93 0.57 -4.55
N ILE A 41 25.48 1.66 -3.94
CA ILE A 41 26.39 2.44 -3.09
C ILE A 41 26.74 1.51 -1.93
N PRO A 42 28.04 1.19 -1.70
CA PRO A 42 28.43 0.37 -0.58
C PRO A 42 27.77 0.90 0.69
N ARG A 43 27.13 0.04 1.48
CA ARG A 43 26.35 0.49 2.66
C ARG A 43 27.17 1.34 3.63
N SER A 44 28.48 1.10 3.70
CA SER A 44 29.44 1.89 4.48
C SER A 44 29.60 3.34 4.01
N LYS A 45 29.21 3.65 2.77
CA LYS A 45 29.25 4.98 2.15
C LYS A 45 27.90 5.71 2.19
N LEU A 46 26.84 5.07 2.70
CA LEU A 46 25.55 5.74 2.85
C LEU A 46 25.56 6.62 4.11
N PRO A 47 25.07 7.87 4.02
CA PRO A 47 25.00 8.76 5.19
C PRO A 47 24.06 8.23 6.29
N THR A 48 23.05 7.45 5.88
CA THR A 48 22.14 6.73 6.79
C THR A 48 22.15 5.25 6.40
N GLY A 49 22.54 4.38 7.34
CA GLY A 49 22.46 2.94 7.18
C GLY A 49 21.04 2.45 7.40
N VAL A 50 20.38 1.99 6.33
CA VAL A 50 19.05 1.37 6.39
C VAL A 50 19.20 -0.15 6.50
N TYR A 51 18.65 -0.72 7.57
CA TYR A 51 18.65 -2.15 7.86
C TYR A 51 17.24 -2.70 7.78
N TRP A 52 17.05 -3.77 7.03
CA TRP A 52 15.78 -4.48 6.99
C TRP A 52 15.69 -5.41 8.19
N ASN A 53 14.57 -5.34 8.91
CA ASN A 53 14.23 -6.41 9.83
C ASN A 53 13.74 -7.60 9.00
N ASP A 54 14.62 -8.57 8.72
CA ASP A 54 14.25 -9.78 7.97
C ASP A 54 13.47 -10.79 8.82
N MET A 55 13.44 -10.63 10.15
CA MET A 55 12.61 -11.47 11.02
C MET A 55 11.13 -11.18 10.72
N GLY A 56 10.40 -12.21 10.31
CA GLY A 56 8.98 -12.08 9.93
C GLY A 56 8.75 -11.54 8.52
N ARG A 57 9.78 -11.40 7.65
CA ARG A 57 9.60 -10.86 6.29
C ARG A 57 8.58 -11.62 5.46
N LEU A 58 8.62 -12.96 5.51
CA LEU A 58 7.66 -13.80 4.82
C LEU A 58 6.25 -13.61 5.41
N GLU A 59 6.13 -13.57 6.73
CA GLU A 59 4.85 -13.37 7.43
C GLU A 59 4.25 -12.00 7.09
N ALA A 60 5.05 -10.94 7.13
CA ALA A 60 4.63 -9.58 6.79
C ALA A 60 4.19 -9.47 5.33
N LYS A 61 4.90 -10.12 4.41
CA LYS A 61 4.51 -10.20 2.99
C LYS A 61 3.18 -10.94 2.82
N VAL A 62 3.04 -12.11 3.44
CA VAL A 62 1.81 -12.91 3.40
C VAL A 62 0.65 -12.14 4.02
N ASP A 63 0.85 -11.47 5.14
CA ASP A 63 -0.15 -10.62 5.81
C ASP A 63 -0.61 -9.47 4.90
N GLN A 64 0.32 -8.77 4.24
CA GLN A 64 -0.02 -7.71 3.29
C GLN A 64 -0.81 -8.22 2.07
N GLU A 65 -0.38 -9.35 1.48
CA GLU A 65 -1.07 -9.95 0.34
C GLU A 65 -2.48 -10.41 0.73
N GLN A 66 -2.63 -11.07 1.88
CA GLN A 66 -3.92 -11.50 2.41
C GLN A 66 -4.85 -10.31 2.71
N ARG A 67 -4.35 -9.25 3.35
CA ARG A 67 -5.13 -8.02 3.58
C ARG A 67 -5.56 -7.37 2.27
N ARG A 68 -4.68 -7.32 1.26
CA ARG A 68 -5.03 -6.75 -0.04
C ARG A 68 -6.13 -7.54 -0.73
N LEU A 69 -6.03 -8.87 -0.76
CA LEU A 69 -7.08 -9.74 -1.31
C LEU A 69 -8.40 -9.55 -0.55
N TYR A 70 -8.32 -9.56 0.78
CA TYR A 70 -9.46 -9.34 1.67
C TYR A 70 -10.16 -8.01 1.38
N PHE A 71 -9.43 -6.89 1.40
CA PHE A 71 -10.03 -5.57 1.20
C PHE A 71 -10.47 -5.31 -0.24
N ARG A 72 -9.84 -5.92 -1.25
CA ARG A 72 -10.37 -5.88 -2.63
C ARG A 72 -11.81 -6.40 -2.69
N CYS A 73 -12.09 -7.51 -2.01
CA CYS A 73 -13.44 -8.05 -1.90
C CYS A 73 -14.31 -7.22 -0.92
N ALA A 74 -13.84 -6.93 0.29
CA ALA A 74 -14.65 -6.26 1.32
C ALA A 74 -15.11 -4.85 0.90
N LEU A 75 -14.28 -4.12 0.15
CA LEU A 75 -14.61 -2.78 -0.34
C LEU A 75 -15.58 -2.79 -1.53
N SER A 76 -15.80 -3.92 -2.19
CA SER A 76 -16.83 -4.02 -3.24
C SER A 76 -18.25 -3.84 -2.68
N PHE A 77 -18.46 -4.17 -1.39
CA PHE A 77 -19.74 -4.05 -0.68
C PHE A 77 -19.81 -2.87 0.30
N SER A 78 -18.78 -2.00 0.27
CA SER A 78 -18.65 -0.87 1.19
C SER A 78 -19.15 0.43 0.55
N ASP A 79 -19.94 1.18 1.32
CA ASP A 79 -20.44 2.50 0.95
C ASP A 79 -19.29 3.53 0.88
N PRO A 80 -19.20 4.37 -0.18
CA PRO A 80 -18.27 5.50 -0.25
C PRO A 80 -18.22 6.37 1.02
N LEU A 81 -19.36 6.58 1.70
CA LEU A 81 -19.37 7.36 2.94
C LEU A 81 -18.60 6.67 4.07
N MET A 82 -18.72 5.34 4.19
CA MET A 82 -17.95 4.55 5.16
C MET A 82 -16.46 4.57 4.84
N LEU A 83 -16.13 4.46 3.55
CA LEU A 83 -14.76 4.62 3.07
C LEU A 83 -14.18 5.99 3.41
N ARG A 84 -14.93 7.08 3.23
CA ARG A 84 -14.51 8.44 3.62
C ARG A 84 -14.29 8.56 5.12
N ARG A 85 -15.15 7.96 5.95
CA ARG A 85 -14.96 7.97 7.41
C ARG A 85 -13.67 7.27 7.82
N VAL A 86 -13.32 6.17 7.16
CA VAL A 86 -12.03 5.49 7.40
C VAL A 86 -10.89 6.32 6.84
N VAL A 87 -10.93 6.66 5.56
CA VAL A 87 -9.84 7.33 4.88
C VAL A 87 -9.70 8.73 5.45
N ASP A 88 -10.64 9.64 5.28
CA ASP A 88 -10.52 11.06 5.65
C ASP A 88 -10.73 11.37 7.13
N GLY A 89 -11.37 10.49 7.88
CA GLY A 89 -11.60 10.69 9.32
C GLY A 89 -10.32 10.71 10.16
N GLU A 90 -10.44 11.24 11.38
CA GLU A 90 -9.37 11.27 12.37
C GLU A 90 -8.89 9.85 12.69
N PRO A 91 -7.59 9.52 12.51
CA PRO A 91 -7.06 8.23 12.96
C PRO A 91 -7.34 8.02 14.45
N ASN A 92 -7.80 6.82 14.82
CA ASN A 92 -8.28 6.47 16.17
C ASN A 92 -9.51 7.26 16.69
N GLY A 93 -10.11 8.15 15.89
CA GLY A 93 -11.39 8.76 16.21
C GLY A 93 -12.53 7.74 16.21
N ALA A 94 -13.57 8.00 17.00
CA ALA A 94 -14.69 7.05 17.17
C ALA A 94 -15.36 6.69 15.82
N MET A 95 -15.61 7.69 14.97
CA MET A 95 -16.22 7.47 13.64
C MET A 95 -15.33 6.65 12.71
N ALA A 96 -14.03 6.97 12.63
CA ALA A 96 -13.09 6.25 11.77
C ALA A 96 -12.88 4.82 12.26
N THR A 97 -12.75 4.64 13.58
CA THR A 97 -12.61 3.33 14.22
C THR A 97 -13.83 2.46 13.95
N HIS A 98 -15.03 3.00 14.21
CA HIS A 98 -16.26 2.29 13.93
C HIS A 98 -16.40 1.93 12.45
N ALA A 99 -16.10 2.87 11.54
CA ALA A 99 -16.21 2.63 10.11
C ALA A 99 -15.25 1.54 9.62
N GLN A 100 -14.00 1.57 10.08
CA GLN A 100 -13.00 0.57 9.73
C GLN A 100 -13.40 -0.81 10.28
N GLY A 101 -13.78 -0.86 11.55
CA GLY A 101 -14.28 -2.07 12.18
C GLY A 101 -15.47 -2.66 11.43
N HIS A 102 -16.44 -1.82 11.07
CA HIS A 102 -17.61 -2.25 10.32
C HIS A 102 -17.25 -2.81 8.94
N ILE A 103 -16.32 -2.18 8.19
CA ILE A 103 -15.83 -2.73 6.92
C ILE A 103 -15.22 -4.13 7.14
N VAL A 104 -14.39 -4.28 8.17
CA VAL A 104 -13.75 -5.57 8.50
C VAL A 104 -14.77 -6.63 8.93
N LEU A 105 -15.78 -6.27 9.72
CA LEU A 105 -16.78 -7.22 10.17
C LEU A 105 -17.79 -7.59 9.07
N LYS A 106 -18.14 -6.66 8.17
CA LYS A 106 -19.02 -6.95 7.03
C LYS A 106 -18.32 -7.79 5.96
N GLY A 107 -17.02 -7.59 5.79
CA GLY A 107 -16.19 -8.31 4.82
C GLY A 107 -15.76 -9.71 5.25
N ARG A 108 -16.27 -10.30 6.33
CA ARG A 108 -15.80 -11.61 6.85
C ARG A 108 -15.79 -12.73 5.80
N ALA A 109 -16.75 -12.73 4.88
CA ALA A 109 -16.84 -13.71 3.79
C ALA A 109 -15.71 -13.56 2.74
N CYS A 110 -15.00 -12.44 2.71
CA CYS A 110 -13.91 -12.15 1.78
C CYS A 110 -12.57 -12.76 2.19
N GLN A 111 -12.52 -13.49 3.29
CA GLN A 111 -11.26 -13.97 3.84
C GLN A 111 -10.71 -15.15 3.04
N PRO A 112 -9.47 -15.07 2.54
CA PRO A 112 -8.83 -16.21 1.91
C PRO A 112 -8.49 -17.27 2.97
N GLY A 113 -9.31 -18.31 3.07
CA GLY A 113 -9.13 -19.42 4.01
C GLY A 113 -9.56 -19.13 5.47
N LEU A 114 -9.74 -20.19 6.25
CA LEU A 114 -10.31 -20.18 7.61
C LEU A 114 -9.44 -19.50 8.70
N SER A 115 -8.27 -18.93 8.38
CA SER A 115 -7.22 -18.70 9.40
C SER A 115 -6.90 -17.26 9.80
N PHE A 116 -7.36 -16.22 9.07
CA PHE A 116 -6.95 -14.83 9.35
C PHE A 116 -7.72 -14.18 10.53
N ILE A 117 -9.02 -14.48 10.68
CA ILE A 117 -9.82 -14.07 11.85
C ILE A 117 -9.67 -15.03 13.04
N ALA A 118 -9.16 -16.25 12.84
CA ALA A 118 -8.98 -17.23 13.92
C ALA A 118 -8.00 -16.79 15.03
N LYS A 119 -7.22 -15.72 14.82
CA LYS A 119 -6.36 -15.11 15.85
C LYS A 119 -7.06 -14.06 16.73
N VAL A 120 -8.29 -13.68 16.42
CA VAL A 120 -9.14 -12.89 17.33
C VAL A 120 -10.18 -13.85 17.90
N SER A 121 -9.73 -14.66 18.84
CA SER A 121 -10.56 -15.50 19.71
C SER A 121 -11.32 -14.60 20.69
N THR A 122 -12.23 -13.77 20.18
CA THR A 122 -13.33 -13.28 21.00
C THR A 122 -14.59 -13.93 20.47
N GLU A 123 -15.32 -14.58 21.37
CA GLU A 123 -16.65 -15.17 21.13
C GLU A 123 -17.61 -14.13 20.50
N TYR A 124 -17.28 -12.83 20.60
CA TYR A 124 -18.00 -11.69 20.04
C TYR A 124 -17.01 -10.65 19.44
N PRO A 125 -16.61 -10.77 18.16
CA PRO A 125 -15.81 -9.75 17.48
C PRO A 125 -16.48 -8.37 17.48
N ASN A 126 -15.84 -7.38 18.12
CA ASN A 126 -16.30 -5.99 18.22
C ASN A 126 -15.66 -5.11 17.13
N VAL A 127 -16.42 -4.16 16.57
CA VAL A 127 -15.92 -3.15 15.61
C VAL A 127 -14.71 -2.38 16.13
N ILE A 128 -14.60 -2.17 17.44
CA ILE A 128 -13.48 -1.42 18.04
C ILE A 128 -12.15 -2.17 17.85
N ASP A 129 -12.14 -3.50 17.99
CA ASP A 129 -10.91 -4.31 17.95
C ASP A 129 -10.26 -4.34 16.56
N TYR A 130 -11.09 -4.25 15.52
CA TYR A 130 -10.65 -4.21 14.12
C TYR A 130 -10.47 -2.79 13.59
N GLY A 131 -11.06 -1.80 14.26
CA GLY A 131 -11.12 -0.42 13.81
C GLY A 131 -9.83 0.39 13.96
N ARG A 132 -8.82 -0.13 14.66
CA ARG A 132 -7.61 0.64 15.04
C ARG A 132 -6.31 0.17 14.39
N ARG A 133 -6.37 -0.81 13.48
CA ARG A 133 -5.18 -1.40 12.87
C ARG A 133 -4.64 -0.49 11.74
N PRO A 134 -3.43 0.09 11.87
CA PRO A 134 -2.91 0.99 10.83
C PRO A 134 -2.70 0.32 9.47
N GLN A 135 -2.36 -0.98 9.48
CA GLN A 135 -2.13 -1.74 8.25
C GLN A 135 -3.44 -1.94 7.46
N ASP A 136 -4.55 -2.19 8.15
CA ASP A 136 -5.88 -2.28 7.53
C ASP A 136 -6.28 -0.93 6.92
N ARG A 137 -6.09 0.15 7.69
CA ARG A 137 -6.33 1.51 7.19
C ARG A 137 -5.49 1.80 5.94
N GLY A 138 -4.21 1.49 5.96
CA GLY A 138 -3.31 1.67 4.81
C GLY A 138 -3.76 0.91 3.57
N ALA A 139 -4.17 -0.36 3.72
CA ALA A 139 -4.72 -1.16 2.63
C ALA A 139 -6.02 -0.55 2.07
N ILE A 140 -6.91 -0.05 2.94
CA ILE A 140 -8.13 0.65 2.53
C ILE A 140 -7.80 1.92 1.74
N ILE A 141 -6.84 2.73 2.20
CA ILE A 141 -6.41 3.95 1.50
C ILE A 141 -5.79 3.61 0.14
N GLU A 142 -4.92 2.58 0.08
CA GLU A 142 -4.29 2.15 -1.18
C GLU A 142 -5.33 1.72 -2.22
N LEU A 143 -6.34 0.96 -1.80
CA LEU A 143 -7.42 0.53 -2.68
C LEU A 143 -8.37 1.69 -3.05
N ALA A 144 -8.58 2.64 -2.15
CA ALA A 144 -9.34 3.86 -2.45
C ALA A 144 -8.63 4.71 -3.51
N LEU A 145 -7.30 4.85 -3.43
CA LEU A 145 -6.49 5.50 -4.47
C LEU A 145 -6.64 4.78 -5.80
N GLN A 146 -6.44 3.45 -5.82
CA GLN A 146 -6.57 2.64 -7.05
C GLN A 146 -7.96 2.76 -7.69
N ARG A 147 -9.02 2.87 -6.87
CA ARG A 147 -10.41 2.92 -7.36
C ARG A 147 -10.86 4.31 -7.80
N TYR A 148 -10.55 5.35 -7.03
CA TYR A 148 -11.13 6.69 -7.22
C TYR A 148 -10.16 7.73 -7.75
N SER A 149 -8.86 7.45 -7.73
CA SER A 149 -7.83 8.36 -8.23
C SER A 149 -6.63 7.58 -8.80
N PRO A 150 -6.83 6.70 -9.80
CA PRO A 150 -5.74 5.91 -10.39
C PRO A 150 -4.68 6.77 -11.07
N ASP A 151 -5.07 7.99 -11.46
CA ASP A 151 -4.25 9.04 -12.03
C ASP A 151 -3.46 9.84 -10.98
N ALA A 152 -3.61 9.54 -9.68
CA ALA A 152 -2.92 10.26 -8.62
C ALA A 152 -1.40 10.24 -8.85
N THR A 153 -0.83 11.44 -8.91
CA THR A 153 0.58 11.72 -8.98
C THR A 153 0.87 12.91 -8.09
N LEU A 154 2.12 13.02 -7.65
CA LEU A 154 2.65 14.22 -7.04
C LEU A 154 3.98 14.57 -7.69
N THR A 155 4.25 15.86 -7.79
CA THR A 155 5.51 16.43 -8.25
C THR A 155 6.14 17.29 -7.16
N ALA A 156 7.46 17.49 -7.24
CA ALA A 156 8.15 18.41 -6.33
C ALA A 156 7.58 19.84 -6.40
N ALA A 157 7.13 20.29 -7.58
CA ALA A 157 6.50 21.60 -7.73
C ALA A 157 5.23 21.74 -6.86
N GLU A 158 4.39 20.70 -6.81
CA GLU A 158 3.16 20.71 -6.00
C GLU A 158 3.45 20.63 -4.50
N THR A 159 4.38 19.78 -4.06
CA THR A 159 4.66 19.61 -2.62
C THR A 159 5.50 20.75 -2.04
N GLN A 160 6.23 21.49 -2.88
CA GLN A 160 7.00 22.66 -2.48
C GLN A 160 6.21 23.98 -2.61
N ASP A 161 5.05 23.98 -3.27
CA ASP A 161 4.17 25.16 -3.32
C ASP A 161 3.71 25.57 -1.90
N PRO A 162 4.03 26.79 -1.43
CA PRO A 162 3.62 27.29 -0.11
C PRO A 162 2.11 27.22 0.14
N VAL A 163 1.29 27.41 -0.90
CA VAL A 163 -0.18 27.36 -0.81
C VAL A 163 -0.64 25.92 -0.54
N VAL A 164 -0.07 24.94 -1.26
CA VAL A 164 -0.36 23.52 -1.03
C VAL A 164 0.10 23.09 0.36
N GLN A 165 1.29 23.52 0.80
CA GLN A 165 1.78 23.24 2.15
C GLN A 165 0.88 23.83 3.24
N GLN A 166 0.36 25.05 3.03
CA GLN A 166 -0.58 25.66 3.96
C GLN A 166 -1.88 24.87 4.04
N ARG A 167 -2.47 24.48 2.90
CA ARG A 167 -3.68 23.63 2.87
C ARG A 167 -3.44 22.30 3.58
N TYR A 168 -2.31 21.64 3.32
CA TYR A 168 -1.92 20.41 3.99
C TYR A 168 -1.88 20.59 5.50
N ARG A 169 -1.15 21.60 6.00
CA ARG A 169 -1.02 21.87 7.44
C ARG A 169 -2.37 22.17 8.11
N GLN A 170 -3.21 22.99 7.48
CA GLN A 170 -4.52 23.36 8.02
C GLN A 170 -5.44 22.15 8.19
N ARG A 171 -5.42 21.21 7.25
CA ARG A 171 -6.24 19.98 7.30
C ARG A 171 -5.67 18.96 8.27
N GLU A 172 -4.37 18.72 8.18
CA GLU A 172 -3.74 17.60 8.87
C GLU A 172 -3.50 17.84 10.36
N TYR A 173 -3.37 19.09 10.81
CA TYR A 173 -3.20 19.37 12.24
C TYR A 173 -4.40 18.87 13.06
N ALA A 174 -5.62 19.23 12.65
CA ALA A 174 -6.83 18.80 13.32
C ALA A 174 -7.05 17.29 13.17
N ARG A 175 -6.92 16.77 11.93
CA ARG A 175 -7.17 15.36 11.63
C ARG A 175 -6.32 14.41 12.48
N ASN A 176 -5.05 14.73 12.70
CA ASN A 176 -4.09 13.80 13.32
C ASN A 176 -3.97 13.97 14.85
N ARG A 177 -4.85 14.75 15.50
CA ARG A 177 -4.81 15.02 16.96
C ARG A 177 -5.00 13.77 17.83
N LEU A 178 -5.66 12.73 17.30
CA LEU A 178 -5.96 11.48 18.00
C LEU A 178 -4.98 10.33 17.67
N ARG A 179 -3.91 10.60 16.92
CA ARG A 179 -2.85 9.59 16.72
C ARG A 179 -2.12 9.30 18.03
N LEU A 180 -1.85 8.03 18.28
CA LEU A 180 -0.97 7.61 19.37
C LEU A 180 0.47 8.10 19.09
N PRO A 181 1.33 8.29 20.10
CA PRO A 181 2.66 8.88 19.91
C PRO A 181 3.52 8.20 18.83
N ALA A 182 3.58 6.86 18.82
CA ALA A 182 4.34 6.11 17.82
C ALA A 182 3.77 6.27 16.39
N ASP A 183 2.45 6.20 16.26
CA ASP A 183 1.70 6.41 15.03
C ASP A 183 1.90 7.84 14.49
N ARG A 184 1.84 8.84 15.38
CA ARG A 184 2.09 10.25 15.06
C ARG A 184 3.51 10.47 14.54
N ASN A 185 4.51 9.85 15.16
CA ASN A 185 5.91 9.96 14.71
C ASN A 185 6.10 9.33 13.32
N ALA A 186 5.54 8.13 13.10
CA ALA A 186 5.59 7.48 11.80
C ALA A 186 4.91 8.33 10.71
N TRP A 187 3.75 8.90 11.01
CA TRP A 187 3.03 9.82 10.12
C TRP A 187 3.83 11.10 9.82
N LEU A 188 4.44 11.74 10.82
CA LEU A 188 5.25 12.96 10.62
C LEU A 188 6.45 12.70 9.70
N VAL A 189 7.19 11.62 9.97
CA VAL A 189 8.35 11.22 9.16
C VAL A 189 7.92 10.94 7.73
N THR A 190 6.91 10.10 7.53
CA THR A 190 6.45 9.71 6.19
C THR A 190 5.81 10.86 5.41
N SER A 191 5.11 11.77 6.10
CA SER A 191 4.59 13.01 5.49
C SER A 191 5.70 13.90 4.96
N CYS A 192 6.81 14.02 5.71
CA CYS A 192 7.99 14.74 5.26
C CYS A 192 8.65 14.03 4.08
N LEU A 193 8.84 12.70 4.14
CA LEU A 193 9.43 11.92 3.05
C LEU A 193 8.64 12.05 1.75
N VAL A 194 7.31 11.99 1.80
CA VAL A 194 6.46 12.19 0.61
C VAL A 194 6.57 13.62 0.07
N ARG A 195 6.69 14.63 0.94
CA ARG A 195 6.90 16.02 0.51
C ARG A 195 8.21 16.20 -0.23
N GLU A 196 9.29 15.65 0.32
CA GLU A 196 10.65 15.77 -0.26
C GLU A 196 10.82 14.91 -1.51
N GLN A 197 10.13 13.77 -1.61
CA GLN A 197 10.30 12.79 -2.69
C GLN A 197 8.96 12.30 -3.26
N PRO A 198 8.14 13.20 -3.83
CA PRO A 198 6.78 12.89 -4.26
C PRO A 198 6.72 11.91 -5.44
N GLU A 199 7.70 11.95 -6.34
CA GLU A 199 7.75 11.05 -7.51
C GLU A 199 8.06 9.61 -7.07
N LEU A 200 8.95 9.42 -6.08
CA LEU A 200 9.23 8.11 -5.50
C LEU A 200 8.01 7.59 -4.72
N ALA A 201 7.32 8.46 -3.98
CA ALA A 201 6.07 8.11 -3.31
C ALA A 201 5.00 7.68 -4.33
N THR A 202 4.86 8.40 -5.45
CA THR A 202 3.96 8.06 -6.57
C THR A 202 4.27 6.67 -7.13
N ARG A 203 5.55 6.36 -7.36
CA ARG A 203 5.97 5.03 -7.84
C ARG A 203 5.70 3.94 -6.80
N LEU A 204 5.90 4.24 -5.52
CA LEU A 204 5.71 3.30 -4.43
C LEU A 204 4.24 2.89 -4.27
N THR A 205 3.31 3.84 -4.38
CA THR A 205 1.87 3.54 -4.28
C THR A 205 1.36 2.67 -5.45
N ARG A 206 2.08 2.67 -6.58
CA ARG A 206 1.82 1.82 -7.76
C ARG A 206 2.56 0.48 -7.71
N ALA A 207 3.68 0.41 -7.01
CA ALA A 207 4.45 -0.81 -6.86
C ALA A 207 3.64 -1.89 -6.12
N GLN A 208 3.85 -3.15 -6.52
CA GLN A 208 3.25 -4.31 -5.87
C GLN A 208 3.77 -4.42 -4.41
N PRO A 209 2.88 -4.53 -3.40
CA PRO A 209 3.29 -4.76 -2.02
C PRO A 209 4.15 -6.04 -1.88
N GLY A 210 5.18 -5.99 -1.04
CA GLY A 210 6.15 -7.05 -0.83
C GLY A 210 7.14 -7.27 -1.98
N SER A 211 7.13 -6.42 -3.01
CA SER A 211 8.06 -6.53 -4.15
C SER A 211 9.46 -5.97 -3.83
N ASN A 212 10.45 -6.39 -4.62
CA ASN A 212 11.79 -5.79 -4.56
C ASN A 212 11.75 -4.29 -4.89
N LEU A 213 10.90 -3.91 -5.85
CA LEU A 213 10.66 -2.52 -6.22
C LEU A 213 10.18 -1.67 -5.02
N GLU A 214 9.16 -2.11 -4.29
CA GLU A 214 8.69 -1.39 -3.09
C GLU A 214 9.83 -1.17 -2.10
N ARG A 215 10.57 -2.24 -1.80
CA ARG A 215 11.69 -2.19 -0.85
C ARG A 215 12.76 -1.20 -1.32
N GLY A 216 13.12 -1.24 -2.61
CA GLY A 216 14.08 -0.31 -3.21
C GLY A 216 13.62 1.14 -3.07
N LEU A 217 12.36 1.43 -3.39
CA LEU A 217 11.77 2.77 -3.27
C LEU A 217 11.75 3.27 -1.83
N ILE A 218 11.34 2.44 -0.86
CA ILE A 218 11.39 2.80 0.57
C ILE A 218 12.85 3.10 0.99
N GLN A 219 13.80 2.27 0.55
CA GLN A 219 15.21 2.48 0.88
C GLN A 219 15.71 3.84 0.37
N THR A 220 15.44 4.12 -0.91
CA THR A 220 15.83 5.38 -1.55
C THR A 220 15.19 6.56 -0.83
N MET A 221 13.88 6.47 -0.54
CA MET A 221 13.16 7.48 0.22
C MET A 221 13.83 7.81 1.55
N LEU A 222 14.25 6.78 2.29
CA LEU A 222 14.90 6.98 3.60
C LEU A 222 16.33 7.51 3.49
N VAL A 223 17.10 7.07 2.49
CA VAL A 223 18.49 7.50 2.29
C VAL A 223 18.56 8.96 1.83
N GLU A 224 17.72 9.33 0.86
CA GLU A 224 17.69 10.69 0.31
C GLU A 224 16.94 11.66 1.24
N GLY A 225 15.94 11.16 1.99
CA GLY A 225 15.09 11.93 2.91
C GLY A 225 15.71 12.18 4.29
N ARG A 226 17.04 12.27 4.41
CA ARG A 226 17.75 12.39 5.69
C ARG A 226 17.31 13.56 6.57
N THR A 227 16.83 14.64 5.97
CA THR A 227 16.30 15.83 6.66
C THR A 227 15.04 15.49 7.46
N CYS A 228 14.20 14.60 6.94
CA CYS A 228 13.01 14.09 7.61
C CYS A 228 13.31 13.14 8.76
N LEU A 229 14.50 12.51 8.76
CA LEU A 229 14.92 11.54 9.76
C LEU A 229 15.68 12.18 10.94
N GLY A 230 15.89 13.50 10.93
CA GLY A 230 16.58 14.19 12.03
C GLY A 230 18.04 13.75 12.22
N GLY A 231 18.73 13.34 11.16
CA GLY A 231 20.14 12.96 11.22
C GLY A 231 20.44 11.58 11.83
N VAL A 232 19.44 10.70 11.93
CA VAL A 232 19.62 9.31 12.35
C VAL A 232 20.63 8.60 11.44
N LYS A 233 21.70 8.07 12.04
CA LYS A 233 22.77 7.35 11.32
C LYS A 233 22.41 5.90 10.97
N ARG A 234 21.53 5.28 11.77
CA ARG A 234 21.13 3.88 11.62
C ARG A 234 19.63 3.75 11.83
N LEU A 235 18.94 3.21 10.84
CA LEU A 235 17.50 2.99 10.87
C LEU A 235 17.20 1.52 10.58
N THR A 236 16.49 0.85 11.48
CA THR A 236 15.92 -0.47 11.21
C THR A 236 14.48 -0.28 10.76
N VAL A 237 14.14 -0.87 9.62
CA VAL A 237 12.86 -0.67 8.96
C VAL A 237 12.21 -2.01 8.70
N GLU A 238 10.93 -2.09 9.04
CA GLU A 238 10.03 -3.12 8.55
C GLU A 238 9.19 -2.52 7.42
N PRO A 239 9.42 -2.90 6.15
CA PRO A 239 8.73 -2.30 5.00
C PRO A 239 7.21 -2.34 5.14
N ALA A 240 6.70 -3.47 5.65
CA ALA A 240 5.27 -3.70 5.76
C ALA A 240 4.57 -2.72 6.71
N THR A 241 5.32 -2.21 7.69
CA THR A 241 4.85 -1.21 8.65
C THR A 241 4.95 0.20 8.06
N TYR A 242 5.92 0.49 7.18
CA TYR A 242 6.12 1.83 6.60
C TYR A 242 5.17 2.16 5.45
N ARG A 243 4.88 1.19 4.56
CA ARG A 243 4.02 1.43 3.39
C ARG A 243 2.66 2.05 3.74
N PRO A 244 1.89 1.55 4.74
CA PRO A 244 0.62 2.16 5.14
C PRO A 244 0.71 3.66 5.41
N TYR A 245 1.79 4.10 6.06
CA TYR A 245 2.01 5.51 6.40
C TYR A 245 2.42 6.34 5.18
N ILE A 246 3.27 5.81 4.30
CA ILE A 246 3.63 6.48 3.04
C ILE A 246 2.39 6.64 2.15
N VAL A 247 1.54 5.61 2.07
CA VAL A 247 0.30 5.65 1.29
C VAL A 247 -0.70 6.66 1.87
N ASP A 248 -0.89 6.71 3.20
CA ASP A 248 -1.74 7.74 3.84
C ASP A 248 -1.16 9.14 3.57
N ALA A 249 0.14 9.36 3.78
CA ALA A 249 0.80 10.63 3.50
C ALA A 249 0.65 11.05 2.02
N PHE A 250 0.86 10.14 1.08
CA PHE A 250 0.65 10.37 -0.36
C PHE A 250 -0.77 10.81 -0.65
N TYR A 251 -1.77 10.06 -0.17
CA TYR A 251 -3.17 10.43 -0.31
C TYR A 251 -3.44 11.85 0.21
N ARG A 252 -2.88 12.22 1.37
CA ARG A 252 -3.07 13.57 1.96
C ARG A 252 -2.45 14.68 1.13
N TRP A 253 -1.25 14.47 0.62
CA TRP A 253 -0.62 15.45 -0.26
C TRP A 253 -1.41 15.62 -1.56
N VAL A 254 -1.92 14.54 -2.16
CA VAL A 254 -2.77 14.63 -3.36
C VAL A 254 -4.05 15.41 -3.09
N VAL A 255 -4.71 15.14 -1.96
CA VAL A 255 -5.90 15.88 -1.51
C VAL A 255 -5.61 17.38 -1.35
N ALA A 256 -4.46 17.74 -0.77
CA ALA A 256 -4.05 19.13 -0.59
C ALA A 256 -3.70 19.81 -1.93
N ALA A 257 -2.96 19.12 -2.80
CA ALA A 257 -2.55 19.62 -4.13
C ALA A 257 -3.76 19.89 -5.02
N ARG A 258 -4.69 18.93 -5.11
CA ARG A 258 -5.94 19.05 -5.87
C ARG A 258 -6.98 19.99 -5.23
N ASN A 259 -6.73 20.45 -4.00
CA ASN A 259 -7.64 21.27 -3.20
C ASN A 259 -9.06 20.68 -3.02
N VAL A 260 -9.20 19.36 -3.03
CA VAL A 260 -10.51 18.69 -2.82
C VAL A 260 -10.70 18.30 -1.37
N ALA A 261 -11.93 18.08 -0.92
CA ALA A 261 -12.18 17.62 0.45
C ALA A 261 -11.83 16.12 0.65
N SER A 262 -11.92 15.34 -0.43
CA SER A 262 -11.63 13.90 -0.46
C SER A 262 -11.39 13.47 -1.91
N LEU A 263 -10.63 12.39 -2.12
CA LEU A 263 -10.56 11.72 -3.42
C LEU A 263 -11.69 10.69 -3.61
N ILE A 264 -12.52 10.48 -2.59
CA ILE A 264 -13.63 9.53 -2.59
C ILE A 264 -14.95 10.32 -2.74
N PRO A 265 -15.88 9.89 -3.61
CA PRO A 265 -17.19 10.54 -3.79
C PRO A 265 -18.02 10.67 -2.51
N ALA A 266 -18.89 11.68 -2.44
CA ALA A 266 -19.75 11.92 -1.28
C ALA A 266 -20.97 10.99 -1.20
N ALA A 267 -21.57 10.68 -2.34
CA ALA A 267 -22.60 9.69 -2.64
C ALA A 267 -22.79 9.69 -4.16
#